data_AF-A0A1M3MD77-F1
#
_entry.id   AF-A0A1M3MD77-F1
#
_cell.length_a   1.000
_cell.length_b   1.000
_cell.length_c   1.000
_cell.angle_alpha   90.00
_cell.angle_beta   90.00
_cell.angle_gamma   90.00
#
_symmetry.space_group_name_H-M   'P 1'
#
loop_
_entity.id
_entity.type
_entity.pdbx_description
1 polymer ?
#
loop_
_entity_poly.entity_id
_entity_poly.type
_entity_poly.pdbx_seq_one_letter_code
_entity_poly.pdbx_strand_id
1 'polypeptide(L)'
;MEFLEYLGTLLSLVYLYLSVKQKISLWLFGFLSALVYAAVFYEAKFYAAMSLQLYYLWVSAYGWYSWKKNRETTGEELPVRFTRMKEWLLLSGVSLVVMSVYYSLLSLGTDSPVPGADSFITAFSITATWMLARKQIEHWLIWIVVDSIAVGIYFMQGLYSTALLFAVYGVMAVVGWRQWRKTMKK
;
A
#
# COMPACT_ATOMS: atom_id res chain seq x y z
N MET A 1 23.44 2.34 -3.41
CA MET A 1 22.11 2.60 -4.00
C MET A 1 21.53 1.36 -4.65
N GLU A 2 22.04 0.88 -5.79
CA GLU A 2 21.55 -0.32 -6.50
C GLU A 2 21.21 -1.53 -5.58
N PHE A 3 22.15 -1.95 -4.72
CA PHE A 3 21.90 -3.09 -3.80
C PHE A 3 20.69 -2.88 -2.88
N LEU A 4 20.51 -1.67 -2.34
CA LEU A 4 19.39 -1.35 -1.46
C LEU A 4 18.06 -1.34 -2.24
N GLU A 5 18.07 -0.89 -3.49
CA GLU A 5 16.88 -0.91 -4.34
C GLU A 5 16.44 -2.34 -4.68
N TYR A 6 17.37 -3.23 -5.05
CA TYR A 6 17.05 -4.65 -5.27
C TYR A 6 16.56 -5.34 -4.00
N LEU A 7 17.20 -5.06 -2.86
CA LEU A 7 16.79 -5.63 -1.58
C LEU A 7 15.38 -5.17 -1.18
N GLY A 8 15.12 -3.86 -1.28
CA GLY A 8 13.79 -3.28 -1.02
C GLY A 8 12.73 -3.89 -1.94
N THR A 9 13.04 -4.03 -3.23
CA THR A 9 12.14 -4.63 -4.22
C THR A 9 11.82 -6.08 -3.87
N LEU A 10 12.83 -6.89 -3.55
CA LEU A 10 12.64 -8.29 -3.16
C LEU A 10 11.76 -8.41 -1.91
N LEU A 11 12.01 -7.59 -0.88
CA LEU A 11 11.20 -7.57 0.34
C LEU A 11 9.75 -7.18 0.06
N SER A 12 9.52 -6.21 -0.84
CA SER A 12 8.17 -5.78 -1.25
C SER A 12 7.40 -6.87 -2.02
N LEU A 13 8.08 -7.65 -2.87
CA LEU A 13 7.47 -8.77 -3.58
C LEU A 13 7.09 -9.91 -2.62
N VAL A 14 7.96 -10.20 -1.65
CA VAL A 14 7.64 -11.17 -0.58
C VAL A 14 6.47 -10.67 0.27
N TYR A 15 6.45 -9.39 0.62
CA TYR A 15 5.31 -8.75 1.30
C TYR A 15 4.01 -8.96 0.53
N LEU A 16 3.98 -8.66 -0.78
CA LEU A 16 2.79 -8.81 -1.62
C LEU A 16 2.29 -10.26 -1.66
N TYR A 17 3.21 -11.21 -1.86
CA TYR A 17 2.88 -12.63 -1.87
C TYR A 17 2.26 -13.07 -0.53
N LEU A 18 2.86 -12.66 0.59
CA LEU A 18 2.36 -13.00 1.93
C LEU A 18 1.02 -12.32 2.23
N SER A 19 0.80 -11.10 1.72
CA SER A 19 -0.49 -10.38 1.81
C SER A 19 -1.62 -11.17 1.14
N VAL A 20 -1.39 -11.65 -0.09
CA VAL A 20 -2.34 -12.53 -0.80
C VAL A 20 -2.65 -13.80 0.02
N LYS A 21 -1.64 -14.37 0.68
CA LYS A 21 -1.77 -15.56 1.53
C LYS A 21 -2.28 -15.28 2.96
N GLN A 22 -2.56 -14.03 3.34
CA GLN A 22 -2.96 -13.64 4.69
C GLN A 22 -1.97 -14.06 5.79
N LYS A 23 -0.67 -14.15 5.49
CA LYS A 23 0.32 -14.54 6.50
C LYS A 23 0.78 -13.32 7.30
N ILE A 24 0.67 -13.36 8.62
CA ILE A 24 1.09 -12.24 9.50
C ILE A 24 2.53 -11.79 9.30
N SER A 25 3.41 -12.70 8.82
CA SER A 25 4.79 -12.38 8.47
C SER A 25 4.91 -11.28 7.41
N LEU A 26 3.85 -11.01 6.62
CA LEU A 26 3.81 -9.91 5.67
C LEU A 26 4.25 -8.59 6.33
N TRP A 27 3.80 -8.32 7.55
CA TRP A 27 4.09 -7.07 8.24
C TRP A 27 5.59 -6.91 8.58
N LEU A 28 6.30 -8.01 8.83
CA LEU A 28 7.76 -7.97 9.00
C LEU A 28 8.46 -7.59 7.69
N PHE A 29 8.07 -8.22 6.58
CA PHE A 29 8.63 -7.90 5.26
C PHE A 29 8.28 -6.47 4.81
N GLY A 30 7.06 -6.02 5.10
CA GLY A 30 6.63 -4.64 4.86
C GLY A 30 7.45 -3.63 5.66
N PHE A 31 7.70 -3.91 6.94
CA PHE A 31 8.55 -3.08 7.79
C PHE A 31 9.98 -3.01 7.27
N LEU A 32 10.60 -4.15 6.95
CA LEU A 32 11.97 -4.18 6.42
C LEU A 32 12.08 -3.49 5.06
N SER A 33 11.10 -3.71 4.18
CA SER A 33 11.02 -3.04 2.88
C SER A 33 10.93 -1.52 3.03
N ALA A 34 10.05 -1.05 3.91
CA ALA A 34 9.86 0.38 4.16
C ALA A 34 11.12 1.01 4.79
N LEU A 35 11.83 0.29 5.66
CA LEU A 35 13.08 0.76 6.25
C LEU A 35 14.16 0.97 5.18
N VAL A 36 14.30 0.01 4.26
CA VAL A 36 15.27 0.08 3.15
C VAL A 36 14.91 1.23 2.22
N TYR A 37 13.65 1.34 1.78
CA TYR A 37 13.24 2.43 0.90
C TYR A 37 13.28 3.81 1.56
N ALA A 38 13.05 3.91 2.88
CA ALA A 38 13.24 5.16 3.60
C ALA A 38 14.68 5.67 3.50
N ALA A 39 15.68 4.78 3.62
CA ALA A 39 17.09 5.14 3.43
C ALA A 39 17.39 5.54 1.99
N VAL A 40 16.89 4.78 0.99
CA VAL A 40 17.06 5.11 -0.43
C VAL A 40 16.49 6.50 -0.75
N PHE A 41 15.27 6.80 -0.31
CA PHE A 41 14.64 8.10 -0.61
C PHE A 41 15.25 9.26 0.19
N TYR A 42 15.80 9.00 1.37
CA TYR A 42 16.56 10.00 2.12
C TYR A 42 17.83 10.42 1.36
N GLU A 43 18.61 9.45 0.86
CA GLU A 43 19.80 9.71 0.06
C GLU A 43 19.46 10.41 -1.28
N ALA A 44 18.35 10.01 -1.91
CA ALA A 44 17.84 10.65 -3.13
C ALA A 44 17.17 12.03 -2.90
N LYS A 45 17.06 12.49 -1.63
CA LYS A 45 16.37 13.73 -1.22
C LYS A 45 14.89 13.80 -1.63
N PHE A 46 14.26 12.67 -1.90
CA PHE A 46 12.84 12.58 -2.20
C PHE A 46 12.01 12.48 -0.92
N TYR A 47 11.91 13.60 -0.20
CA TYR A 47 11.27 13.65 1.11
C TYR A 47 9.78 13.29 1.11
N ALA A 48 9.05 13.62 0.02
CA ALA A 48 7.65 13.20 -0.13
C ALA A 48 7.53 11.67 -0.13
N ALA A 49 8.34 10.98 -0.96
CA ALA A 49 8.38 9.52 -1.01
C ALA A 49 8.89 8.90 0.30
N MET A 50 9.90 9.52 0.94
CA MET A 50 10.41 9.09 2.24
C MET A 50 9.31 9.13 3.32
N SER A 51 8.49 10.18 3.35
CA SER A 51 7.42 10.32 4.35
C SER A 51 6.36 9.21 4.23
N LEU A 52 6.09 8.75 3.01
CA LEU A 52 5.23 7.59 2.77
C LEU A 52 5.87 6.30 3.34
N GLN A 53 7.18 6.13 3.22
CA GLN A 53 7.87 4.98 3.83
C GLN A 53 7.81 4.99 5.36
N LEU A 54 7.91 6.17 5.99
CA LEU A 54 7.73 6.30 7.44
C LEU A 54 6.32 5.89 7.87
N TYR A 55 5.30 6.25 7.08
CA TYR A 55 3.95 5.75 7.29
C TYR A 55 3.88 4.22 7.16
N TYR A 56 4.53 3.62 6.16
CA TYR A 56 4.56 2.17 5.99
C TYR A 56 5.27 1.43 7.14
N LEU A 57 6.32 2.01 7.72
CA LEU A 57 6.94 1.50 8.94
C LEU A 57 5.94 1.46 10.10
N TRP A 58 5.27 2.59 10.33
CA TRP A 58 4.28 2.71 11.41
C TRP A 58 3.09 1.75 11.22
N VAL A 59 2.49 1.72 10.03
CA VAL A 59 1.34 0.86 9.76
C VAL A 59 1.73 -0.61 9.79
N SER A 60 2.98 -0.96 9.48
CA SER A 60 3.46 -2.33 9.58
C SER A 60 3.52 -2.81 11.02
N ALA A 61 3.99 -1.97 11.94
CA ALA A 61 3.94 -2.26 13.37
C ALA A 61 2.50 -2.39 13.87
N TYR A 62 1.61 -1.48 13.44
CA TYR A 62 0.19 -1.54 13.77
C TYR A 62 -0.50 -2.80 13.25
N GLY A 63 -0.25 -3.16 11.98
CA GLY A 63 -0.82 -4.34 11.33
C GLY A 63 -0.40 -5.63 12.01
N TRP A 64 0.88 -5.75 12.37
CA TRP A 64 1.39 -6.87 13.17
C TRP A 64 0.65 -6.97 14.51
N TYR A 65 0.54 -5.86 15.25
CA TYR A 65 -0.18 -5.82 16.52
C TYR A 65 -1.66 -6.20 16.36
N SER A 66 -2.36 -5.62 15.39
CA SER A 66 -3.79 -5.85 15.15
C SER A 66 -4.09 -7.32 14.82
N TRP A 67 -3.25 -7.94 13.98
CA TRP A 67 -3.43 -9.34 13.58
C TRP A 67 -3.07 -10.31 14.69
N LYS A 68 -2.02 -10.00 15.48
CA LYS A 68 -1.59 -10.82 16.61
C LYS A 68 -2.60 -10.78 17.77
N LYS A 69 -3.11 -9.58 18.10
CA LYS A 69 -4.04 -9.37 19.22
C LYS A 69 -5.27 -10.26 19.12
N ASN A 70 -5.89 -10.37 17.93
CA ASN A 70 -7.10 -11.19 17.77
C ASN A 70 -6.83 -12.67 18.09
N ARG A 71 -5.67 -13.18 17.66
CA ARG A 71 -5.24 -14.55 17.92
C ARG A 71 -4.99 -14.79 19.41
N GLU A 72 -4.39 -13.83 20.11
CA GLU A 72 -4.16 -13.92 21.55
C GLU A 72 -5.46 -13.84 22.36
N THR A 73 -6.44 -13.03 21.94
CA THR A 73 -7.69 -12.84 22.71
C THR A 73 -8.77 -13.88 22.43
N THR A 74 -8.85 -14.39 21.20
CA THR A 74 -9.95 -15.29 20.76
C THR A 74 -9.48 -16.69 20.37
N GLY A 75 -8.17 -16.91 20.25
CA GLY A 75 -7.62 -18.14 19.66
C GLY A 75 -7.74 -18.22 18.13
N GLU A 76 -8.52 -17.33 17.50
CA GLU A 76 -8.72 -17.29 16.05
C GLU A 76 -7.92 -16.16 15.38
N GLU A 77 -7.55 -16.34 14.10
CA GLU A 77 -7.01 -15.24 13.30
C GLU A 77 -8.05 -14.13 13.12
N LEU A 78 -7.57 -12.88 12.98
CA LEU A 78 -8.45 -11.75 12.67
C LEU A 78 -9.29 -12.08 11.40
N PRO A 79 -10.63 -12.01 11.45
CA PRO A 79 -11.45 -12.39 10.31
C PRO A 79 -11.42 -11.32 9.22
N VAL A 80 -11.47 -11.77 7.96
CA VAL A 80 -11.70 -10.88 6.82
C VAL A 80 -13.15 -10.40 6.85
N ARG A 81 -13.34 -9.09 6.68
CA ARG A 81 -14.67 -8.45 6.76
C ARG A 81 -14.86 -7.38 5.69
N PHE A 82 -16.11 -7.01 5.46
CA PHE A 82 -16.45 -5.81 4.71
C PHE A 82 -16.25 -4.54 5.54
N THR A 83 -15.98 -3.45 4.84
CA THR A 83 -15.84 -2.11 5.40
C THR A 83 -17.22 -1.53 5.69
N ARG A 84 -17.42 -1.02 6.91
CA ARG A 84 -18.70 -0.43 7.31
C ARG A 84 -18.84 0.98 6.72
N MET A 85 -20.07 1.43 6.45
CA MET A 85 -20.31 2.75 5.85
C MET A 85 -19.67 3.91 6.65
N LYS A 86 -19.71 3.85 7.99
CA LYS A 86 -19.05 4.86 8.83
C LYS A 86 -17.53 4.89 8.64
N GLU A 87 -16.91 3.72 8.43
CA GLU A 87 -15.48 3.62 8.14
C GLU A 87 -15.18 4.16 6.74
N TRP A 88 -16.04 3.87 5.75
CA TRP A 88 -15.91 4.44 4.40
C TRP A 88 -15.93 5.97 4.40
N LEU A 89 -16.88 6.58 5.13
CA LEU A 89 -16.97 8.05 5.23
C LEU A 89 -15.71 8.64 5.87
N LEU A 90 -15.23 8.03 6.96
CA LEU A 90 -14.01 8.47 7.63
C LEU A 90 -12.78 8.32 6.72
N LEU A 91 -12.62 7.15 6.11
CA LEU A 91 -11.49 6.85 5.24
C LEU A 91 -11.48 7.78 4.03
N SER A 92 -12.63 8.00 3.39
CA SER A 92 -12.73 8.92 2.25
C SER A 92 -12.38 10.35 2.65
N GLY A 93 -12.85 10.82 3.81
CA GLY A 93 -12.47 12.13 4.34
C GLY A 93 -10.97 12.26 4.59
N VAL A 94 -10.35 11.23 5.21
CA VAL A 94 -8.90 11.19 5.44
C VAL A 94 -8.14 11.14 4.10
N SER A 95 -8.57 10.34 3.13
CA SER A 95 -7.95 10.25 1.81
C SER A 95 -7.95 11.60 1.10
N LEU A 96 -9.06 12.35 1.17
CA LEU A 96 -9.15 13.69 0.58
C LEU A 96 -8.18 14.69 1.23
N VAL A 97 -8.04 14.65 2.56
CA VAL A 97 -7.07 15.50 3.28
C VAL A 97 -5.64 15.13 2.89
N VAL A 98 -5.30 13.84 2.91
CA VAL A 98 -3.97 13.35 2.53
C VAL A 98 -3.65 13.72 1.08
N MET A 99 -4.60 13.53 0.17
CA MET A 99 -4.46 13.90 -1.25
C MET A 99 -4.20 15.40 -1.40
N SER A 100 -4.93 16.25 -0.68
CA SER A 100 -4.74 17.71 -0.72
C SER A 100 -3.36 18.14 -0.21
N VAL A 101 -2.88 17.51 0.87
CA VAL A 101 -1.53 17.75 1.42
C VAL A 101 -0.45 17.34 0.43
N TYR A 102 -0.53 16.11 -0.11
CA TYR A 102 0.45 15.62 -1.09
C TYR A 102 0.40 16.41 -2.40
N TYR A 103 -0.78 16.78 -2.88
CA TYR A 103 -0.92 17.62 -4.06
C TYR A 103 -0.18 18.94 -3.87
N SER A 104 -0.40 19.60 -2.73
CA SER A 104 0.25 20.88 -2.41
C SER A 104 1.77 20.75 -2.31
N LEU A 105 2.26 19.69 -1.65
CA LEU A 105 3.69 19.40 -1.53
C LEU A 105 4.34 19.16 -2.90
N LEU A 106 3.68 18.37 -3.75
CA LEU A 106 4.18 18.01 -5.06
C LEU A 106 4.11 19.19 -6.04
N SER A 107 3.05 19.99 -5.98
CA SER A 107 2.86 21.14 -6.88
C SER A 107 3.74 22.35 -6.55
N LEU A 108 4.11 22.52 -5.27
CA LEU A 108 4.88 23.68 -4.81
C LEU A 108 6.36 23.38 -4.58
N GLY A 109 6.74 22.11 -4.45
CA GLY A 109 8.07 21.72 -3.98
C GLY A 109 8.81 20.66 -4.79
N THR A 110 8.24 20.14 -5.89
CA THR A 110 8.88 19.08 -6.69
C THR A 110 8.60 19.18 -8.19
N ASP A 111 9.47 18.60 -9.01
CA ASP A 111 9.30 18.47 -10.46
C ASP A 111 8.38 17.29 -10.85
N SER A 112 7.30 17.03 -10.10
CA SER A 112 6.36 15.96 -10.48
C SER A 112 5.59 16.39 -11.74
N PRO A 113 5.61 15.57 -12.82
CA PRO A 113 4.88 15.89 -14.05
C PRO A 113 3.37 15.69 -13.91
N VAL A 114 2.91 14.93 -12.91
CA VAL A 114 1.50 14.60 -12.67
C VAL A 114 1.10 14.68 -11.18
N PRO A 115 1.24 15.83 -10.50
CA PRO A 115 1.04 15.96 -9.05
C PRO A 115 -0.35 15.50 -8.57
N GLY A 116 -1.38 15.70 -9.40
CA GLY A 116 -2.74 15.24 -9.12
C GLY A 116 -2.86 13.72 -9.05
N ALA A 117 -2.24 13.01 -9.98
CA ALA A 117 -2.31 11.56 -10.00
C ALA A 117 -1.38 10.94 -8.94
N ASP A 118 -0.20 11.51 -8.72
CA ASP A 118 0.74 11.05 -7.69
C ASP A 118 0.15 11.19 -6.29
N SER A 119 -0.52 12.31 -6.01
CA SER A 119 -1.21 12.54 -4.74
C SER A 119 -2.41 11.60 -4.55
N PHE A 120 -3.16 11.30 -5.61
CA PHE A 120 -4.22 10.29 -5.60
C PHE A 120 -3.66 8.90 -5.27
N ILE A 121 -2.67 8.42 -6.03
CA ILE A 121 -2.03 7.12 -5.83
C ILE A 121 -1.53 7.00 -4.40
N THR A 122 -0.88 8.04 -3.88
CA THR A 122 -0.34 8.07 -2.51
C THR A 122 -1.44 7.99 -1.45
N ALA A 123 -2.46 8.84 -1.54
CA ALA A 123 -3.54 8.89 -0.55
C ALA A 123 -4.33 7.57 -0.49
N PHE A 124 -4.64 6.99 -1.65
CA PHE A 124 -5.35 5.72 -1.72
C PHE A 124 -4.47 4.53 -1.33
N SER A 125 -3.15 4.58 -1.58
CA SER A 125 -2.21 3.57 -1.07
C SER A 125 -2.16 3.55 0.45
N ILE A 126 -2.07 4.72 1.10
CA ILE A 126 -2.16 4.86 2.57
C ILE A 126 -3.47 4.24 3.07
N THR A 127 -4.59 4.59 2.44
CA THR A 127 -5.91 4.10 2.80
C THR A 127 -6.00 2.58 2.66
N ALA A 128 -5.53 2.03 1.54
CA ALA A 128 -5.54 0.60 1.27
C ALA A 128 -4.68 -0.19 2.28
N THR A 129 -3.49 0.30 2.63
CA THR A 129 -2.66 -0.37 3.64
C THR A 129 -3.25 -0.33 5.04
N TRP A 130 -3.93 0.76 5.41
CA TRP A 130 -4.67 0.83 6.66
C TRP A 130 -5.82 -0.19 6.69
N MET A 131 -6.56 -0.29 5.58
CA MET A 131 -7.65 -1.27 5.43
C MET A 131 -7.13 -2.71 5.49
N LEU A 132 -5.96 -2.99 4.89
CA LEU A 132 -5.26 -4.26 5.02
C LEU A 132 -4.92 -4.59 6.48
N ALA A 133 -4.42 -3.62 7.25
CA ALA A 133 -4.13 -3.79 8.68
C ALA A 133 -5.37 -4.20 9.49
N ARG A 134 -6.55 -3.79 9.03
CA ARG A 134 -7.86 -4.08 9.63
C ARG A 134 -8.59 -5.28 8.98
N LYS A 135 -7.93 -5.99 8.05
CA LYS A 135 -8.49 -7.07 7.22
C LYS A 135 -9.82 -6.72 6.52
N GLN A 136 -9.94 -5.47 6.08
CA GLN A 136 -11.05 -5.00 5.26
C GLN A 136 -10.81 -5.42 3.80
N ILE A 137 -11.70 -6.24 3.22
CA ILE A 137 -11.47 -6.86 1.91
C ILE A 137 -11.39 -5.86 0.74
N GLU A 138 -12.03 -4.71 0.87
CA GLU A 138 -12.11 -3.70 -0.20
C GLU A 138 -10.76 -3.00 -0.47
N HIS A 139 -9.76 -3.17 0.40
CA HIS A 139 -8.40 -2.66 0.11
C HIS A 139 -7.85 -3.21 -1.21
N TRP A 140 -8.19 -4.45 -1.58
CA TRP A 140 -7.80 -5.03 -2.86
C TRP A 140 -8.44 -4.29 -4.04
N LEU A 141 -9.69 -3.82 -3.89
CA LEU A 141 -10.35 -3.04 -4.94
C LEU A 141 -9.69 -1.68 -5.11
N ILE A 142 -9.24 -1.06 -4.02
CA ILE A 142 -8.46 0.17 -4.08
C ILE A 142 -7.15 -0.06 -4.83
N TRP A 143 -6.42 -1.15 -4.53
CA TRP A 143 -5.19 -1.49 -5.26
C TRP A 143 -5.43 -1.71 -6.76
N ILE A 144 -6.50 -2.39 -7.16
CA ILE A 144 -6.84 -2.55 -8.58
C ILE A 144 -7.01 -1.19 -9.28
N VAL A 145 -7.69 -0.23 -8.65
CA VAL A 145 -7.89 1.11 -9.21
C VAL A 145 -6.58 1.89 -9.27
N VAL A 146 -5.83 1.90 -8.17
CA VAL A 146 -4.54 2.60 -8.07
C VAL A 146 -3.55 2.07 -9.10
N ASP A 147 -3.41 0.74 -9.20
CA ASP A 147 -2.50 0.09 -10.13
C ASP A 147 -2.91 0.36 -11.58
N SER A 148 -4.21 0.35 -11.90
CA SER A 148 -4.69 0.64 -13.26
C SER A 148 -4.37 2.07 -13.69
N ILE A 149 -4.51 3.05 -12.79
CA ILE A 149 -4.15 4.45 -13.05
C ILE A 149 -2.63 4.57 -13.24
N ALA A 150 -1.85 3.93 -12.37
CA ALA A 150 -0.39 3.93 -12.45
C ALA A 150 0.10 3.34 -13.79
N VAL A 151 -0.49 2.22 -14.26
CA VAL A 151 -0.18 1.63 -15.58
C VAL A 151 -0.37 2.65 -16.70
N GLY A 152 -1.51 3.34 -16.75
CA GLY A 152 -1.80 4.33 -17.79
C GLY A 152 -0.79 5.48 -17.81
N ILE A 153 -0.47 6.01 -16.63
CA ILE A 153 0.48 7.12 -16.47
C ILE A 153 1.89 6.70 -16.91
N TYR A 154 2.39 5.58 -16.39
CA TYR A 154 3.75 5.14 -16.73
C TYR A 154 3.87 4.73 -18.19
N PHE A 155 2.81 4.20 -18.80
CA PHE A 155 2.79 3.93 -20.23
C PHE A 155 2.90 5.22 -21.05
N MET A 156 2.16 6.27 -20.68
CA MET A 156 2.23 7.58 -21.35
C MET A 156 3.59 8.28 -21.16
N GLN A 157 4.28 8.02 -20.04
CA GLN A 157 5.63 8.52 -19.78
C GLN A 157 6.74 7.70 -20.46
N GLY A 158 6.41 6.66 -21.23
CA GLY A 158 7.38 5.78 -21.88
C GLY A 158 8.07 4.80 -20.94
N LEU A 159 7.61 4.69 -19.69
CA LEU A 159 8.14 3.81 -18.65
C LEU A 159 7.49 2.42 -18.73
N TYR A 160 7.69 1.72 -19.84
CA TYR A 160 7.01 0.44 -20.14
C TYR A 160 7.28 -0.66 -19.11
N SER A 161 8.52 -0.76 -18.61
CA SER A 161 8.88 -1.74 -17.58
C SER A 161 8.12 -1.49 -16.27
N THR A 162 8.00 -0.23 -15.85
CA THR A 162 7.23 0.16 -14.66
C THR A 162 5.74 -0.08 -14.87
N ALA A 163 5.20 0.28 -16.04
CA ALA A 163 3.82 0.01 -16.38
C ALA A 163 3.50 -1.50 -16.32
N LEU A 164 4.38 -2.36 -16.85
CA LEU A 164 4.22 -3.81 -16.77
C LEU A 164 4.22 -4.32 -15.31
N LEU A 165 5.11 -3.79 -14.46
CA LEU A 165 5.17 -4.15 -13.05
C LEU A 165 3.86 -3.81 -12.32
N PHE A 166 3.31 -2.61 -12.53
CA PHE A 166 2.03 -2.22 -11.94
C PHE A 166 0.86 -3.03 -12.49
N ALA A 167 0.91 -3.44 -13.76
CA ALA A 167 -0.09 -4.36 -14.31
C ALA A 167 -0.06 -5.73 -13.58
N VAL A 168 1.14 -6.24 -13.26
CA VAL A 168 1.29 -7.45 -12.45
C VAL A 168 0.74 -7.25 -11.03
N TYR A 169 0.98 -6.10 -10.40
CA TYR A 169 0.39 -5.77 -9.09
C TYR A 169 -1.13 -5.75 -9.14
N GLY A 170 -1.73 -5.14 -10.17
CA GLY A 170 -3.18 -5.14 -10.37
C GLY A 170 -3.75 -6.56 -10.52
N VAL A 171 -3.08 -7.44 -11.28
CA VAL A 171 -3.46 -8.86 -11.39
C VAL A 171 -3.37 -9.56 -10.03
N MET A 172 -2.29 -9.33 -9.29
CA MET A 172 -2.10 -9.88 -7.95
C MET A 172 -3.16 -9.37 -6.96
N ALA A 173 -3.61 -8.13 -7.11
CA ALA A 173 -4.69 -7.57 -6.30
C ALA A 173 -6.04 -8.25 -6.58
N VAL A 174 -6.34 -8.57 -7.84
CA VAL A 174 -7.51 -9.40 -8.21
C VAL A 174 -7.41 -10.80 -7.59
N VAL A 175 -6.23 -11.43 -7.65
CA VAL A 175 -5.99 -12.75 -7.04
C VAL A 175 -6.17 -12.68 -5.52
N GLY A 176 -5.60 -11.67 -4.88
CA GLY A 176 -5.73 -11.38 -3.45
C GLY A 176 -7.19 -11.25 -3.03
N TRP A 177 -7.96 -10.42 -3.74
CA TRP A 177 -9.40 -10.27 -3.48
C TRP A 177 -10.15 -11.59 -3.57
N ARG A 178 -9.93 -12.37 -4.64
CA ARG A 178 -10.58 -13.68 -4.82
C ARG A 178 -10.20 -14.66 -3.72
N GLN A 179 -8.93 -14.71 -3.32
CA GLN A 179 -8.45 -15.61 -2.29
C GLN A 179 -9.02 -15.23 -0.91
N TRP A 180 -9.05 -13.95 -0.57
CA TRP A 180 -9.59 -13.46 0.69
C TRP A 180 -11.11 -13.62 0.79
N ARG A 181 -11.83 -13.43 -0.32
CA ARG A 181 -13.28 -13.61 -0.34
C ARG A 181 -13.70 -15.05 -0.02
N LYS A 182 -12.88 -16.04 -0.41
CA LYS A 182 -13.10 -17.46 -0.09
C LYS A 182 -12.95 -17.78 1.40
N THR A 183 -12.19 -16.98 2.14
CA THR A 183 -11.95 -17.20 3.59
C THR A 183 -12.94 -16.45 4.47
N MET A 184 -13.84 -15.64 3.90
CA MET A 184 -14.86 -14.95 4.67
C MET A 184 -15.89 -15.96 5.18
N LYS A 185 -15.99 -16.09 6.50
CA LYS A 185 -17.10 -16.81 7.14
C LYS A 185 -18.39 -16.04 6.84
N LYS A 186 -19.45 -16.75 6.42
CA LYS A 186 -20.79 -16.16 6.20
C LYS A 186 -21.39 -15.68 7.51
#